data_AF-A0A9D1AUJ7-F1
#
_entry.id   AF-A0A9D1AUJ7-F1
#
_cell.length_a   1.000
_cell.length_b   1.000
_cell.length_c   1.000
_cell.angle_alpha   90.00
_cell.angle_beta   90.00
_cell.angle_gamma   90.00
#
_symmetry.space_group_name_H-M   'P 1'
#
loop_
_entity.id
_entity.type
_entity.pdbx_description
1 polymer ?
#
loop_
_entity_poly.entity_id
_entity_poly.type
_entity_poly.pdbx_seq_one_letter_code
_entity_poly.pdbx_strand_id
1 'polypeptide(L)'
;MTLRNTVLMMGCASLGIGLAGCGTEPTRSQCEAVCDWAVSCHVADRDVDQATLLDECLAATRAVDDSCGKAENGELNIASLNLLTPCITAVDSNADAGECGAFTGSLDEIKTSIPPAQCAGTGNDAVAVFEAAKDATNESGEELCQRMTNTLCDRATECILGDFNDEIPQEVIDLVGGTPEELCVQRLDPVFTTSCIDNGLYEAETSITDANLNRQSARECLDTLGETECADLFAGNLNPLCAGTFSNPEDALAVAQALLSLSDEFAAAASSIP
;
A
#
# COMPACT_ATOMS: atom_id res chain seq x y z
N MET A 1 -23.75 -6.44 8.60
CA MET A 1 -23.58 -7.35 9.75
C MET A 1 -22.11 -7.35 10.11
N THR A 2 -21.74 -6.73 11.22
CA THR A 2 -20.34 -6.42 11.56
C THR A 2 -19.81 -7.48 12.52
N LEU A 3 -18.96 -8.39 12.03
CA LEU A 3 -18.27 -9.38 12.85
C LEU A 3 -17.03 -8.70 13.48
N ARG A 4 -17.13 -8.39 14.77
CA ARG A 4 -16.00 -7.96 15.60
C ARG A 4 -15.08 -9.16 15.85
N ASN A 5 -13.87 -9.11 15.30
CA ASN A 5 -12.82 -10.08 15.57
C ASN A 5 -12.31 -9.89 17.01
N THR A 6 -12.50 -10.91 17.83
CA THR A 6 -12.03 -10.95 19.22
C THR A 6 -10.64 -11.54 19.24
N VAL A 7 -9.61 -10.72 19.41
CA VAL A 7 -8.23 -11.17 19.61
C VAL A 7 -8.10 -11.77 21.01
N LEU A 8 -7.71 -13.04 21.06
CA LEU A 8 -7.48 -13.81 22.28
C LEU A 8 -6.07 -13.51 22.80
N MET A 9 -5.94 -12.72 23.87
CA MET A 9 -4.68 -12.56 24.60
C MET A 9 -4.32 -13.86 25.33
N MET A 10 -3.30 -14.56 24.83
CA MET A 10 -2.74 -15.76 25.46
C MET A 10 -1.63 -15.33 26.44
N GLY A 11 -1.95 -15.36 27.73
CA GLY A 11 -1.02 -15.04 28.82
C GLY A 11 0.08 -16.10 28.95
N CYS A 12 1.34 -15.68 28.82
CA CYS A 12 2.50 -16.51 29.07
C CYS A 12 2.93 -16.36 30.53
N ALA A 13 2.73 -17.41 31.33
CA ALA A 13 3.18 -17.50 32.71
C ALA A 13 4.69 -17.78 32.76
N SER A 14 5.45 -16.94 33.47
CA SER A 14 6.89 -17.07 33.67
C SER A 14 7.20 -17.80 34.99
N LEU A 15 7.98 -18.89 34.91
CA LEU A 15 8.66 -19.48 36.06
C LEU A 15 9.89 -20.28 35.59
N GLY A 16 11.08 -19.82 35.96
CA GLY A 16 12.32 -20.56 35.77
C GLY A 16 13.59 -19.72 35.97
N ILE A 17 14.15 -19.77 37.18
CA ILE A 17 15.44 -19.16 37.54
C ILE A 17 16.59 -20.04 37.02
N GLY A 18 17.54 -19.45 36.28
CA GLY A 18 18.81 -20.04 35.90
C GLY A 18 19.90 -18.99 35.66
N LEU A 19 20.88 -18.91 36.58
CA LEU A 19 22.08 -18.09 36.47
C LEU A 19 23.14 -18.81 35.61
N ALA A 20 23.53 -18.24 34.46
CA ALA A 20 24.91 -18.15 33.92
C ALA A 20 24.90 -17.89 32.40
N GLY A 21 25.10 -16.62 32.05
CA GLY A 21 25.31 -16.12 30.69
C GLY A 21 24.88 -14.67 30.65
N CYS A 22 25.80 -13.71 30.77
CA CYS A 22 25.50 -12.28 30.60
C CYS A 22 25.29 -11.93 29.12
N GLY A 23 24.47 -12.70 28.40
CA GLY A 23 23.77 -12.21 27.21
C GLY A 23 22.40 -11.76 27.68
N THR A 24 22.00 -10.55 27.33
CA THR A 24 20.59 -10.14 27.47
C THR A 24 19.77 -11.01 26.52
N GLU A 25 18.58 -11.42 26.93
CA GLU A 25 17.65 -12.10 26.01
C GLU A 25 17.46 -11.24 24.75
N PRO A 26 17.29 -11.84 23.56
CA PRO A 26 16.87 -11.12 22.36
C PRO A 26 15.73 -10.17 22.70
N THR A 27 15.91 -8.91 22.37
CA THR A 27 14.90 -7.86 22.56
C THR A 27 14.53 -7.29 21.22
N ARG A 28 13.26 -6.92 21.08
CA ARG A 28 12.76 -6.26 19.87
C ARG A 28 13.64 -5.06 19.51
N SER A 29 14.08 -4.97 18.27
CA SER A 29 14.91 -3.85 17.80
C SER A 29 14.07 -2.65 17.37
N GLN A 30 14.71 -1.49 17.22
CA GLN A 30 14.06 -0.33 16.59
C GLN A 30 13.70 -0.61 15.13
N CYS A 31 14.47 -1.46 14.43
CA CYS A 31 14.18 -1.86 13.06
C CYS A 31 12.94 -2.74 12.98
N GLU A 32 12.80 -3.73 13.87
CA GLU A 32 11.58 -4.54 13.97
C GLU A 32 10.36 -3.67 14.26
N ALA A 33 10.45 -2.74 15.21
CA ALA A 33 9.35 -1.83 15.51
C ALA A 33 8.93 -0.97 14.31
N VAL A 34 9.91 -0.36 13.61
CA VAL A 34 9.62 0.49 12.45
C VAL A 34 9.10 -0.33 11.27
N CYS A 35 9.68 -1.51 11.01
CA CYS A 35 9.22 -2.37 9.92
C CYS A 35 7.83 -2.95 10.18
N ASP A 36 7.52 -3.34 11.42
CA ASP A 36 6.16 -3.77 11.78
C ASP A 36 5.15 -2.63 11.54
N TRP A 37 5.50 -1.39 11.92
CA TRP A 37 4.66 -0.22 11.65
C TRP A 37 4.48 0.02 10.15
N ALA A 38 5.57 0.08 9.38
CA ALA A 38 5.55 0.30 7.95
C ALA A 38 4.70 -0.75 7.22
N VAL A 39 4.93 -2.02 7.52
CA VAL A 39 4.19 -3.15 6.96
C VAL A 39 2.71 -3.09 7.38
N SER A 40 2.41 -2.77 8.65
CA SER A 40 1.02 -2.65 9.12
C SER A 40 0.22 -1.58 8.38
N CYS A 41 0.89 -0.51 7.94
CA CYS A 41 0.26 0.53 7.13
C CYS A 41 -0.03 0.05 5.71
N HIS A 42 0.85 -0.75 5.11
CA HIS A 42 0.64 -1.24 3.74
C HIS A 42 -0.37 -2.39 3.65
N VAL A 43 -0.46 -3.28 4.65
CA VAL A 43 -1.45 -4.38 4.64
C VAL A 43 -2.89 -3.90 4.80
N ALA A 44 -3.09 -2.67 5.31
CA ALA A 44 -4.42 -2.06 5.37
C ALA A 44 -4.91 -1.61 3.98
N ASP A 45 -3.97 -1.20 3.12
CA ASP A 45 -4.25 -0.52 1.86
C ASP A 45 -4.03 -1.42 0.63
N ARG A 46 -3.33 -2.55 0.78
CA ARG A 46 -2.88 -3.42 -0.32
C ARG A 46 -2.86 -4.89 0.08
N ASP A 47 -3.13 -5.77 -0.87
CA ASP A 47 -2.91 -7.21 -0.72
C ASP A 47 -1.42 -7.53 -0.92
N VAL A 48 -0.67 -7.57 0.18
CA VAL A 48 0.77 -7.83 0.19
C VAL A 48 1.09 -9.07 1.03
N ASP A 49 2.13 -9.80 0.63
CA ASP A 49 2.71 -10.83 1.49
C ASP A 49 3.44 -10.16 2.67
N GLN A 50 2.71 -10.03 3.77
CA GLN A 50 3.18 -9.38 4.99
C GLN A 50 4.52 -9.93 5.47
N ALA A 51 4.74 -11.25 5.37
CA ALA A 51 5.96 -11.87 5.86
C ALA A 51 7.16 -11.54 4.96
N THR A 52 6.96 -11.60 3.64
CA THR A 52 7.98 -11.22 2.66
C THR A 52 8.34 -9.73 2.80
N LEU A 53 7.34 -8.85 2.90
CA LEU A 53 7.57 -7.40 3.04
C LEU A 53 8.29 -7.05 4.35
N LEU A 54 7.96 -7.74 5.45
CA LEU A 54 8.66 -7.58 6.71
C LEU A 54 10.12 -8.04 6.62
N ASP A 55 10.38 -9.19 5.99
CA ASP A 55 11.75 -9.70 5.79
C ASP A 55 12.59 -8.76 4.93
N GLU A 56 12.02 -8.19 3.87
CA GLU A 56 12.68 -7.19 3.00
C GLU A 56 12.99 -5.89 3.76
N CYS A 57 12.01 -5.38 4.53
CA CYS A 57 12.22 -4.20 5.37
C CYS A 57 13.31 -4.44 6.42
N LEU A 58 13.30 -5.58 7.10
CA LEU A 58 14.32 -5.92 8.09
C LEU A 58 15.71 -6.04 7.44
N ALA A 59 15.80 -6.62 6.25
CA ALA A 59 17.06 -6.69 5.52
C ALA A 59 17.61 -5.30 5.17
N ALA A 60 16.75 -4.39 4.67
CA ALA A 60 17.13 -3.03 4.32
C ALA A 60 17.55 -2.20 5.55
N THR A 61 16.78 -2.27 6.63
CA THR A 61 17.06 -1.52 7.87
C THR A 61 18.30 -2.04 8.62
N ARG A 62 18.55 -3.35 8.62
CA ARG A 62 19.80 -3.92 9.15
C ARG A 62 21.04 -3.52 8.35
N ALA A 63 20.89 -3.26 7.04
CA ALA A 63 22.00 -2.83 6.20
C ALA A 63 22.45 -1.39 6.50
N VAL A 64 21.57 -0.57 7.09
CA VAL A 64 21.88 0.82 7.47
C VAL A 64 22.24 0.98 8.95
N ASP A 65 21.74 0.11 9.84
CA ASP A 65 22.08 0.13 11.27
C ASP A 65 22.35 -1.27 11.84
N ASP A 66 23.64 -1.61 11.98
CA ASP A 66 24.13 -2.84 12.62
C ASP A 66 23.59 -3.05 14.04
N SER A 67 23.16 -2.00 14.74
CA SER A 67 22.61 -2.12 16.10
C SER A 67 21.29 -2.89 16.12
N CYS A 68 20.56 -2.93 15.01
CA CYS A 68 19.34 -3.72 14.90
C CYS A 68 19.62 -5.22 14.94
N GLY A 69 20.55 -5.70 14.10
CA GLY A 69 20.99 -7.08 14.16
C GLY A 69 21.59 -7.46 15.53
N LYS A 70 22.31 -6.53 16.18
CA LYS A 70 22.84 -6.75 17.54
C LYS A 70 21.73 -6.85 18.58
N ALA A 71 20.66 -6.06 18.48
CA ALA A 71 19.53 -6.12 19.41
C ALA A 71 18.81 -7.48 19.30
N GLU A 72 18.54 -7.89 18.07
CA GLU A 72 17.84 -9.13 17.72
C GLU A 72 18.63 -10.37 18.11
N ASN A 73 19.97 -10.30 18.04
CA ASN A 73 20.86 -11.40 18.46
C ASN A 73 21.19 -11.38 19.96
N GLY A 74 20.65 -10.43 20.74
CA GLY A 74 20.96 -10.29 22.18
C GLY A 74 22.39 -9.83 22.47
N GLU A 75 23.04 -9.18 21.50
CA GLU A 75 24.42 -8.72 21.57
C GLU A 75 24.55 -7.28 22.10
N LEU A 76 23.44 -6.55 22.23
CA LEU A 76 23.42 -5.24 22.87
C LEU A 76 23.54 -5.36 24.39
N ASN A 77 24.25 -4.42 25.00
CA ASN A 77 24.29 -4.32 26.46
C ASN A 77 22.99 -3.66 26.99
N ILE A 78 22.69 -3.87 28.28
CA ILE A 78 21.49 -3.32 28.95
C ILE A 78 21.38 -1.80 28.82
N ALA A 79 22.50 -1.06 28.84
CA ALA A 79 22.47 0.39 28.73
C ALA A 79 22.02 0.83 27.33
N SER A 80 22.51 0.16 26.27
CA SER A 80 22.04 0.37 24.89
C SER A 80 20.57 0.01 24.76
N LEU A 81 20.11 -1.10 25.34
CA LEU A 81 18.70 -1.50 25.31
C LEU A 81 17.79 -0.45 25.98
N ASN A 82 18.17 0.04 27.15
CA ASN A 82 17.42 1.09 27.86
C ASN A 82 17.34 2.41 27.07
N LEU A 83 18.31 2.68 26.19
CA LEU A 83 18.26 3.84 25.29
C LEU A 83 17.32 3.62 24.11
N LEU A 84 17.18 2.38 23.62
CA LEU A 84 16.28 2.04 22.51
C LEU A 84 14.81 1.91 22.93
N THR A 85 14.53 1.49 24.17
CA THR A 85 13.15 1.24 24.65
C THR A 85 12.20 2.42 24.44
N PRO A 86 12.55 3.68 24.77
CA PRO A 86 11.65 4.81 24.56
C PRO A 86 11.31 5.05 23.08
N CYS A 87 12.26 4.82 22.17
CA CYS A 87 12.03 4.91 20.73
C CYS A 87 11.06 3.82 20.26
N ILE A 88 11.33 2.56 20.62
CA ILE A 88 10.45 1.42 20.28
C ILE A 88 9.02 1.67 20.76
N THR A 89 8.86 2.11 22.01
CA THR A 89 7.53 2.42 22.57
C THR A 89 6.83 3.55 21.81
N ALA A 90 7.57 4.57 21.36
CA ALA A 90 6.99 5.67 20.59
C ALA A 90 6.58 5.23 19.19
N VAL A 91 7.39 4.40 18.53
CA VAL A 91 7.06 3.78 17.23
C VAL A 91 5.82 2.89 17.36
N ASP A 92 5.76 2.04 18.37
CA ASP A 92 4.61 1.19 18.64
C ASP A 92 3.35 2.02 18.92
N SER A 93 3.48 3.12 19.66
CA SER A 93 2.35 4.02 19.92
C SER A 93 1.82 4.67 18.64
N ASN A 94 2.68 4.99 17.67
CA ASN A 94 2.25 5.54 16.38
C ASN A 94 1.58 4.47 15.52
N ALA A 95 2.12 3.24 15.52
CA ALA A 95 1.51 2.09 14.84
C ALA A 95 0.12 1.78 15.42
N ASP A 96 -0.01 1.70 16.75
CA ASP A 96 -1.27 1.45 17.44
C ASP A 96 -2.31 2.58 17.21
N ALA A 97 -1.84 3.81 17.00
CA ALA A 97 -2.69 4.96 16.67
C ALA A 97 -3.11 5.00 15.19
N GLY A 98 -2.55 4.13 14.34
CA GLY A 98 -2.83 4.11 12.91
C GLY A 98 -2.23 5.31 12.16
N GLU A 99 -1.14 5.89 12.65
CA GLU A 99 -0.49 7.04 12.02
C GLU A 99 0.27 6.63 10.74
N CYS A 100 -0.43 6.28 9.67
CA CYS A 100 0.21 5.73 8.46
C CYS A 100 0.73 6.78 7.46
N GLY A 101 0.53 8.07 7.75
CA GLY A 101 0.92 9.17 6.87
C GLY A 101 2.40 9.16 6.44
N ALA A 102 3.28 8.60 7.28
CA ALA A 102 4.71 8.49 6.98
C ALA A 102 5.05 7.44 5.90
N PHE A 103 4.18 6.46 5.67
CA PHE A 103 4.43 5.33 4.76
C PHE A 103 3.45 5.31 3.57
N THR A 104 2.17 5.57 3.82
CA THR A 104 1.10 5.53 2.82
C THR A 104 0.37 6.86 2.63
N GLY A 105 0.75 7.90 3.38
CA GLY A 105 0.12 9.22 3.27
C GLY A 105 0.44 9.99 2.00
N SER A 106 -0.07 11.23 1.96
CA SER A 106 0.24 12.20 0.92
C SER A 106 1.74 12.49 0.85
N LEU A 107 2.19 13.04 -0.29
CA LEU A 107 3.58 13.44 -0.46
C LEU A 107 4.04 14.37 0.68
N ASP A 108 3.23 15.33 1.09
CA ASP A 108 3.60 16.26 2.16
C ASP A 108 3.72 15.58 3.53
N GLU A 109 2.85 14.61 3.83
CA GLU A 109 2.94 13.79 5.04
C GLU A 109 4.21 12.93 5.03
N ILE A 110 4.49 12.24 3.92
CA ILE A 110 5.73 11.46 3.75
C ILE A 110 6.95 12.37 3.90
N LYS A 111 6.92 13.57 3.28
CA LYS A 111 8.05 14.50 3.29
C LYS A 111 8.37 15.10 4.65
N THR A 112 7.32 15.35 5.43
CA THR A 112 7.44 15.97 6.75
C THR A 112 7.49 14.95 7.88
N SER A 113 7.25 13.67 7.55
CA SER A 113 7.44 12.59 8.50
C SER A 113 8.89 12.54 8.97
N ILE A 114 9.03 12.49 10.28
CA ILE A 114 10.29 12.25 10.96
C ILE A 114 10.05 11.15 11.96
N PRO A 115 11.07 10.32 12.27
CA PRO A 115 10.94 9.35 13.35
C PRO A 115 10.56 10.06 14.66
N PRO A 116 9.86 9.38 15.58
CA PRO A 116 9.49 9.96 16.87
C PRO A 116 10.68 10.61 17.56
N ALA A 117 10.47 11.74 18.23
CA ALA A 117 11.54 12.49 18.89
C ALA A 117 12.32 11.64 19.92
N GLN A 118 11.69 10.60 20.46
CA GLN A 118 12.27 9.61 21.37
C GLN A 118 13.33 8.71 20.69
N CYS A 119 13.32 8.65 19.36
CA CYS A 119 14.34 8.01 18.53
C CYS A 119 15.52 8.94 18.21
N ALA A 120 15.47 10.22 18.63
CA ALA A 120 16.59 11.12 18.46
C ALA A 120 17.79 10.63 19.29
N GLY A 121 18.85 10.19 18.61
CA GLY A 121 20.07 9.67 19.25
C GLY A 121 20.03 8.18 19.61
N THR A 122 19.04 7.42 19.11
CA THR A 122 19.06 5.95 19.15
C THR A 122 19.82 5.39 17.95
N GLY A 123 20.69 4.39 18.20
CA GLY A 123 21.53 3.81 17.15
C GLY A 123 22.54 4.79 16.55
N ASN A 124 23.05 4.48 15.36
CA ASN A 124 23.93 5.39 14.62
C ASN A 124 23.14 6.37 13.74
N ASP A 125 21.93 6.00 13.31
CA ASP A 125 21.06 6.90 12.51
C ASP A 125 19.58 6.40 12.45
N ALA A 126 18.77 6.79 13.45
CA ALA A 126 17.34 6.46 13.47
C ALA A 126 16.57 7.03 12.26
N VAL A 127 17.06 8.11 11.64
CA VAL A 127 16.47 8.65 10.41
C VAL A 127 16.77 7.71 9.25
N ALA A 128 18.00 7.22 9.11
CA ALA A 128 18.34 6.26 8.07
C ALA A 128 17.55 4.94 8.20
N VAL A 129 17.32 4.43 9.42
CA VAL A 129 16.46 3.26 9.63
C VAL A 129 15.03 3.53 9.17
N PHE A 130 14.50 4.71 9.48
CA PHE A 130 13.15 5.09 9.09
C PHE A 130 12.99 5.23 7.58
N GLU A 131 13.94 5.90 6.91
CA GLU A 131 13.96 6.04 5.46
C GLU A 131 14.17 4.68 4.77
N ALA A 132 15.06 3.83 5.27
CA ALA A 132 15.27 2.49 4.71
C ALA A 132 14.02 1.61 4.82
N ALA A 133 13.30 1.70 5.94
CA ALA A 133 12.03 1.00 6.10
C ALA A 133 10.99 1.51 5.09
N LYS A 134 10.83 2.83 4.99
CA LYS A 134 9.90 3.46 4.04
C LYS A 134 10.19 3.05 2.59
N ASP A 135 11.46 3.09 2.18
CA ASP A 135 11.87 2.75 0.82
C ASP A 135 11.65 1.25 0.54
N ALA A 136 11.97 0.38 1.51
CA ALA A 136 11.83 -1.07 1.36
C ALA A 136 10.38 -1.55 1.35
N THR A 137 9.47 -0.85 2.03
CA THR A 137 8.05 -1.23 2.04
C THR A 137 7.23 -0.52 0.96
N ASN A 138 7.84 0.44 0.25
CA ASN A 138 7.19 1.20 -0.80
C ASN A 138 6.76 0.28 -1.95
N GLU A 139 5.54 0.49 -2.45
CA GLU A 139 5.05 -0.18 -3.65
C GLU A 139 6.00 0.05 -4.84
N SER A 140 6.27 -0.96 -5.66
CA SER A 140 7.02 -0.72 -6.91
C SER A 140 6.21 0.14 -7.91
N GLY A 141 6.85 0.65 -8.96
CA GLY A 141 6.13 1.31 -10.04
C GLY A 141 5.15 0.37 -10.74
N GLU A 142 5.58 -0.87 -10.98
CA GLU A 142 4.78 -1.91 -11.64
C GLU A 142 3.54 -2.29 -10.82
N GLU A 143 3.72 -2.49 -9.51
CA GLU A 143 2.62 -2.76 -8.58
C GLU A 143 1.58 -1.63 -8.60
N LEU A 144 2.02 -0.36 -8.57
CA LEU A 144 1.09 0.78 -8.61
C LEU A 144 0.36 0.88 -9.95
N CYS A 145 1.02 0.57 -11.06
CA CYS A 145 0.38 0.52 -12.38
C CYS A 145 -0.74 -0.53 -12.41
N GLN A 146 -0.45 -1.74 -11.89
CA GLN A 146 -1.45 -2.81 -11.82
C GLN A 146 -2.59 -2.46 -10.86
N ARG A 147 -2.27 -1.90 -9.68
CA ARG A 147 -3.27 -1.50 -8.70
C ARG A 147 -4.23 -0.44 -9.26
N MET A 148 -3.70 0.57 -9.97
CA MET A 148 -4.53 1.56 -10.65
C MET A 148 -5.52 0.92 -11.63
N THR A 149 -5.05 0.01 -12.48
CA THR A 149 -5.91 -0.73 -13.41
C THR A 149 -6.97 -1.53 -12.68
N ASN A 150 -6.58 -2.30 -11.66
CA ASN A 150 -7.51 -3.13 -10.89
C ASN A 150 -8.58 -2.26 -10.22
N THR A 151 -8.21 -1.17 -9.55
CA THR A 151 -9.20 -0.29 -8.88
C THR A 151 -10.13 0.41 -9.87
N LEU A 152 -9.65 0.82 -11.05
CA LEU A 152 -10.52 1.32 -12.13
C LEU A 152 -11.51 0.26 -12.60
N CYS A 153 -11.05 -0.99 -12.75
CA CYS A 153 -11.89 -2.10 -13.18
C CYS A 153 -12.88 -2.58 -12.13
N ASP A 154 -12.49 -2.60 -10.86
CA ASP A 154 -13.38 -2.86 -9.73
C ASP A 154 -14.50 -1.83 -9.72
N ARG A 155 -14.14 -0.53 -9.79
CA ARG A 155 -15.14 0.55 -9.79
C ARG A 155 -16.05 0.51 -11.02
N ALA A 156 -15.52 0.23 -12.20
CA ALA A 156 -16.33 0.06 -13.40
C ALA A 156 -17.27 -1.15 -13.30
N THR A 157 -16.81 -2.24 -12.69
CA THR A 157 -17.60 -3.45 -12.46
C THR A 157 -18.73 -3.18 -11.49
N GLU A 158 -18.48 -2.48 -10.37
CA GLU A 158 -19.53 -2.04 -9.43
C GLU A 158 -20.60 -1.20 -10.15
N CYS A 159 -20.18 -0.27 -11.00
CA CYS A 159 -21.08 0.58 -11.76
C CYS A 159 -21.96 -0.21 -12.75
N ILE A 160 -21.36 -1.16 -13.47
CA ILE A 160 -22.11 -2.05 -14.36
C ILE A 160 -23.06 -2.92 -13.55
N LEU A 161 -22.60 -3.55 -12.46
CA LEU A 161 -23.44 -4.38 -11.59
C LEU A 161 -24.64 -3.62 -11.02
N GLY A 162 -24.47 -2.33 -10.68
CA GLY A 162 -25.55 -1.46 -10.23
C GLY A 162 -26.73 -1.39 -11.21
N ASP A 163 -26.47 -1.45 -12.52
CA ASP A 163 -27.51 -1.47 -13.56
C ASP A 163 -28.27 -2.82 -13.62
N PHE A 164 -27.70 -3.89 -13.05
CA PHE A 164 -28.28 -5.24 -13.02
C PHE A 164 -28.83 -5.67 -11.65
N ASN A 165 -28.93 -4.76 -10.67
CA ASN A 165 -29.25 -5.11 -9.28
C ASN A 165 -28.26 -6.13 -8.66
N ASP A 166 -26.96 -5.87 -8.86
CA ASP A 166 -25.82 -6.62 -8.29
C ASP A 166 -25.58 -8.03 -8.85
N GLU A 167 -26.36 -8.47 -9.86
CA GLU A 167 -26.16 -9.78 -10.50
C GLU A 167 -26.40 -9.70 -12.02
N ILE A 168 -25.33 -9.89 -12.81
CA ILE A 168 -25.42 -9.95 -14.26
C ILE A 168 -25.89 -11.34 -14.68
N PRO A 169 -26.98 -11.47 -15.46
CA PRO A 169 -27.42 -12.77 -15.96
C PRO A 169 -26.33 -13.46 -16.78
N GLN A 170 -26.17 -14.78 -16.61
CA GLN A 170 -25.14 -15.56 -17.34
C GLN A 170 -25.27 -15.41 -18.86
N GLU A 171 -26.48 -15.25 -19.39
CA GLU A 171 -26.73 -15.03 -20.81
C GLU A 171 -26.08 -13.73 -21.34
N VAL A 172 -26.01 -12.68 -20.51
CA VAL A 172 -25.30 -11.43 -20.83
C VAL A 172 -23.80 -11.68 -20.83
N ILE A 173 -23.27 -12.35 -19.80
CA ILE A 173 -21.84 -12.68 -19.68
C ILE A 173 -21.38 -13.50 -20.88
N ASP A 174 -22.16 -14.52 -21.27
CA ASP A 174 -21.87 -15.38 -22.42
C ASP A 174 -21.92 -14.62 -23.75
N LEU A 175 -22.82 -13.62 -23.85
CA LEU A 175 -22.97 -12.80 -25.06
C LEU A 175 -21.83 -11.79 -25.21
N VAL A 176 -21.41 -11.15 -24.13
CA VAL A 176 -20.28 -10.19 -24.12
C VAL A 176 -18.93 -10.93 -24.16
N GLY A 177 -18.87 -12.16 -23.66
CA GLY A 177 -17.70 -13.04 -23.72
C GLY A 177 -16.77 -12.95 -22.52
N GLY A 178 -17.26 -12.54 -21.35
CA GLY A 178 -16.49 -12.44 -20.10
C GLY A 178 -17.21 -11.63 -19.03
N THR A 179 -16.68 -11.63 -17.80
CA THR A 179 -17.18 -10.75 -16.74
C THR A 179 -16.74 -9.30 -16.99
N PRO A 180 -17.42 -8.29 -16.38
CA PRO A 180 -16.99 -6.91 -16.51
C PRO A 180 -15.52 -6.69 -16.09
N GLU A 181 -15.10 -7.29 -14.99
CA GLU A 181 -13.74 -7.18 -14.46
C GLU A 181 -12.71 -7.77 -15.44
N GLU A 182 -12.93 -9.00 -15.92
CA GLU A 182 -12.05 -9.67 -16.87
C GLU A 182 -11.87 -8.86 -18.17
N LEU A 183 -12.98 -8.34 -18.69
CA LEU A 183 -12.98 -7.55 -19.93
C LEU A 183 -12.40 -6.15 -19.72
N CYS A 184 -12.58 -5.57 -18.55
CA CYS A 184 -11.96 -4.30 -18.20
C CYS A 184 -10.43 -4.43 -18.18
N VAL A 185 -9.89 -5.40 -17.44
CA VAL A 185 -8.44 -5.64 -17.36
C VAL A 185 -7.86 -5.91 -18.74
N GLN A 186 -8.51 -6.77 -19.54
CA GLN A 186 -8.09 -7.05 -20.93
C GLN A 186 -8.02 -5.80 -21.82
N ARG A 187 -8.84 -4.78 -21.58
CA ARG A 187 -8.84 -3.52 -22.35
C ARG A 187 -7.82 -2.52 -21.81
N LEU A 188 -7.72 -2.40 -20.49
CA LEU A 188 -6.82 -1.44 -19.85
C LEU A 188 -5.37 -1.91 -19.88
N ASP A 189 -5.09 -3.20 -19.86
CA ASP A 189 -3.73 -3.74 -19.90
C ASP A 189 -2.88 -3.24 -21.08
N PRO A 190 -3.33 -3.38 -22.34
CA PRO A 190 -2.54 -2.91 -23.49
C PRO A 190 -2.56 -1.38 -23.66
N VAL A 191 -3.56 -0.68 -23.10
CA VAL A 191 -3.76 0.75 -23.30
C VAL A 191 -3.09 1.59 -22.22
N PHE A 192 -3.05 1.10 -20.99
CA PHE A 192 -2.58 1.82 -19.82
C PHE A 192 -1.57 0.99 -19.01
N THR A 193 -1.90 -0.20 -18.51
CA THR A 193 -1.02 -0.94 -17.56
C THR A 193 0.38 -1.15 -18.15
N THR A 194 0.44 -1.69 -19.38
CA THR A 194 1.71 -1.98 -20.07
C THR A 194 2.49 -0.69 -20.33
N SER A 195 1.82 0.36 -20.80
CA SER A 195 2.45 1.66 -21.06
C SER A 195 2.98 2.31 -19.78
N CYS A 196 2.22 2.20 -18.68
CA CYS A 196 2.60 2.69 -17.36
C CYS A 196 3.89 2.02 -16.86
N ILE A 197 3.97 0.69 -17.00
CA ILE A 197 5.14 -0.11 -16.65
C ILE A 197 6.34 0.22 -17.55
N ASP A 198 6.16 0.14 -18.87
CA ASP A 198 7.25 0.31 -19.84
C ASP A 198 7.89 1.71 -19.78
N ASN A 199 7.11 2.73 -19.41
CA ASN A 199 7.59 4.11 -19.27
C ASN A 199 8.06 4.44 -17.84
N GLY A 200 7.96 3.50 -16.89
CA GLY A 200 8.28 3.75 -15.50
C GLY A 200 7.46 4.90 -14.90
N LEU A 201 6.19 5.02 -15.28
CA LEU A 201 5.36 6.17 -14.97
C LEU A 201 5.23 6.40 -13.45
N TYR A 202 5.20 5.31 -12.68
CA TYR A 202 5.06 5.32 -11.23
C TYR A 202 6.31 4.86 -10.49
N GLU A 203 7.48 4.90 -11.12
CA GLU A 203 8.73 4.55 -10.45
C GLU A 203 8.92 5.36 -9.17
N ALA A 204 9.50 4.69 -8.16
CA ALA A 204 9.78 5.29 -6.89
C ALA A 204 10.72 6.50 -7.05
N GLU A 205 10.54 7.50 -6.20
CA GLU A 205 11.38 8.68 -6.18
C GLU A 205 12.83 8.31 -5.85
N THR A 206 13.78 8.89 -6.60
CA THR A 206 15.21 8.78 -6.26
C THR A 206 15.57 9.69 -5.08
N SER A 207 14.74 10.70 -4.80
CA SER A 207 14.85 11.56 -3.63
C SER A 207 13.56 12.32 -3.34
N ILE A 208 13.42 12.75 -2.09
CA ILE A 208 12.32 13.61 -1.61
C ILE A 208 12.17 14.93 -2.39
N THR A 209 13.25 15.40 -3.01
CA THR A 209 13.27 16.65 -3.79
C THR A 209 12.92 16.46 -5.26
N ASP A 210 12.93 15.22 -5.75
CA ASP A 210 12.62 14.84 -7.14
C ASP A 210 11.41 13.90 -7.13
N ALA A 211 10.27 14.45 -6.70
CA ALA A 211 9.06 13.68 -6.52
C ALA A 211 8.44 13.28 -7.86
N ASN A 212 8.09 12.01 -8.00
CA ASN A 212 7.33 11.52 -9.15
C ASN A 212 5.86 11.93 -8.95
N LEU A 213 5.49 13.08 -9.54
CA LEU A 213 4.14 13.62 -9.37
C LEU A 213 3.06 12.67 -9.89
N ASN A 214 3.33 11.90 -10.93
CA ASN A 214 2.38 10.92 -11.47
C ASN A 214 2.08 9.82 -10.45
N ARG A 215 3.12 9.31 -9.76
CA ARG A 215 2.99 8.33 -8.67
C ARG A 215 2.15 8.85 -7.52
N GLN A 216 2.37 10.11 -7.12
CA GLN A 216 1.64 10.73 -6.01
C GLN A 216 0.18 10.97 -6.37
N SER A 217 -0.09 11.51 -7.56
CA SER A 217 -1.46 11.66 -8.06
C SER A 217 -2.18 10.32 -8.21
N ALA A 218 -1.48 9.25 -8.63
CA ALA A 218 -2.06 7.92 -8.69
C ALA A 218 -2.51 7.42 -7.32
N ARG A 219 -1.70 7.61 -6.27
CA ARG A 219 -2.07 7.23 -4.89
C ARG A 219 -3.27 8.00 -4.38
N GLU A 220 -3.26 9.33 -4.51
CA GLU A 220 -4.39 10.18 -4.10
C GLU A 220 -5.66 9.87 -4.92
N CYS A 221 -5.48 9.51 -6.19
CA CYS A 221 -6.59 9.06 -7.02
C CYS A 221 -7.21 7.76 -6.51
N LEU A 222 -6.39 6.75 -6.19
CA LEU A 222 -6.86 5.47 -5.66
C LEU A 222 -7.74 5.64 -4.42
N ASP A 223 -7.36 6.56 -3.52
CA ASP A 223 -8.11 6.83 -2.29
C ASP A 223 -9.50 7.42 -2.54
N THR A 224 -9.70 8.09 -3.69
CA THR A 224 -10.95 8.79 -4.02
C THR A 224 -11.75 8.11 -5.14
N LEU A 225 -11.18 7.10 -5.80
CA LEU A 225 -11.79 6.48 -6.97
C LEU A 225 -13.09 5.73 -6.61
N GLY A 226 -13.14 5.11 -5.43
CA GLY A 226 -14.36 4.48 -4.91
C GLY A 226 -15.52 5.46 -4.66
N GLU A 227 -15.24 6.75 -4.48
CA GLU A 227 -16.24 7.80 -4.30
C GLU A 227 -16.70 8.41 -5.63
N THR A 228 -16.06 8.05 -6.75
CA THR A 228 -16.39 8.60 -8.07
C THR A 228 -17.72 8.03 -8.57
N GLU A 229 -18.69 8.90 -8.85
CA GLU A 229 -19.99 8.51 -9.40
C GLU A 229 -19.85 7.78 -10.74
N CYS A 230 -20.70 6.79 -11.01
CA CYS A 230 -20.61 5.97 -12.23
C CYS A 230 -20.74 6.79 -13.52
N ALA A 231 -21.60 7.81 -13.50
CA ALA A 231 -21.75 8.73 -14.62
C ALA A 231 -20.46 9.52 -14.89
N ASP A 232 -19.73 9.89 -13.84
CA ASP A 232 -18.47 10.61 -13.95
C ASP A 232 -17.33 9.69 -14.40
N LEU A 233 -17.28 8.46 -13.89
CA LEU A 233 -16.33 7.44 -14.33
C LEU A 233 -16.42 7.21 -15.85
N PHE A 234 -17.61 6.90 -16.36
CA PHE A 234 -17.78 6.61 -17.80
C PHE A 234 -17.75 7.85 -18.69
N ALA A 235 -17.99 9.05 -18.13
CA ALA A 235 -17.77 10.31 -18.85
C ALA A 235 -16.29 10.73 -18.90
N GLY A 236 -15.39 10.03 -18.19
CA GLY A 236 -13.99 10.43 -18.03
C GLY A 236 -13.82 11.69 -17.15
N ASN A 237 -14.83 12.05 -16.38
CA ASN A 237 -14.80 13.19 -15.44
C ASN A 237 -14.25 12.75 -14.08
N LEU A 238 -13.07 12.13 -14.07
CA LEU A 238 -12.43 11.71 -12.83
C LEU A 238 -12.14 12.92 -11.93
N ASN A 239 -12.04 12.67 -10.63
CA ASN A 239 -11.59 13.66 -9.65
C ASN A 239 -10.32 14.36 -10.17
N PRO A 240 -10.18 15.70 -10.06
CA PRO A 240 -8.96 16.40 -10.46
C PRO A 240 -7.66 15.80 -9.91
N LEU A 241 -7.70 15.14 -8.75
CA LEU A 241 -6.56 14.40 -8.19
C LEU A 241 -6.08 13.27 -9.13
N CYS A 242 -7.00 12.61 -9.85
CA CYS A 242 -6.72 11.58 -10.84
C CYS A 242 -6.16 12.12 -12.17
N ALA A 243 -6.25 13.42 -12.44
CA ALA A 243 -5.73 13.96 -13.70
C ALA A 243 -4.19 13.82 -13.78
N GLY A 244 -3.51 13.95 -12.64
CA GLY A 244 -2.05 13.80 -12.55
C GLY A 244 -1.57 12.35 -12.67
N THR A 245 -2.46 11.37 -12.55
CA THR A 245 -2.16 9.94 -12.71
C THR A 245 -1.61 9.63 -14.10
N PHE A 246 -2.03 10.38 -15.13
CA PHE A 246 -1.69 10.11 -16.53
C PHE A 246 -0.54 10.98 -17.01
N SER A 247 0.27 10.44 -17.93
CA SER A 247 1.41 11.17 -18.52
C SER A 247 0.95 12.30 -19.45
N ASN A 248 -0.20 12.10 -20.10
CA ASN A 248 -0.79 13.03 -21.04
C ASN A 248 -2.33 12.85 -21.11
N PRO A 249 -3.06 13.80 -21.72
CA PRO A 249 -4.51 13.70 -21.86
C PRO A 249 -5.01 12.57 -22.78
N GLU A 250 -4.16 12.06 -23.68
CA GLU A 250 -4.52 10.98 -24.61
C GLU A 250 -4.63 9.64 -23.88
N ASP A 251 -3.73 9.38 -22.92
CA ASP A 251 -3.79 8.18 -22.06
C ASP A 251 -5.07 8.17 -21.22
N ALA A 252 -5.39 9.32 -20.59
CA ALA A 252 -6.61 9.49 -19.81
C ALA A 252 -7.87 9.26 -20.66
N LEU A 253 -7.87 9.79 -21.89
CA LEU A 253 -8.97 9.60 -22.84
C LEU A 253 -9.09 8.13 -23.26
N ALA A 254 -7.97 7.44 -23.49
CA ALA A 254 -7.97 6.05 -23.91
C ALA A 254 -8.54 5.13 -22.81
N VAL A 255 -8.19 5.39 -21.54
CA VAL A 255 -8.80 4.72 -20.39
C VAL A 255 -10.31 4.99 -20.33
N ALA A 256 -10.74 6.25 -20.41
CA ALA A 256 -12.16 6.60 -20.39
C ALA A 256 -12.95 5.94 -21.54
N GLN A 257 -12.39 5.89 -22.74
CA GLN A 257 -13.00 5.21 -23.89
C GLN A 257 -13.12 3.71 -23.69
N ALA A 258 -12.10 3.07 -23.11
CA ALA A 258 -12.13 1.64 -22.81
C ALA A 258 -13.25 1.30 -21.80
N LEU A 259 -13.38 2.10 -20.75
CA LEU A 259 -14.42 1.93 -19.71
C LEU A 259 -15.83 2.20 -20.26
N LEU A 260 -16.00 3.28 -21.04
CA LEU A 260 -17.29 3.60 -21.66
C LEU A 260 -17.73 2.49 -22.64
N SER A 261 -16.80 2.03 -23.49
CA SER A 261 -17.09 0.93 -24.43
C SER A 261 -17.49 -0.35 -23.71
N LEU A 262 -16.89 -0.63 -22.55
CA LEU A 262 -17.26 -1.78 -21.73
C LEU A 262 -18.70 -1.65 -21.21
N SER A 263 -19.04 -0.49 -20.64
CA SER A 263 -20.40 -0.21 -20.15
C SER A 263 -21.44 -0.34 -21.25
N ASP A 264 -21.17 0.23 -22.44
CA ASP A 264 -22.09 0.19 -23.58
C ASP A 264 -22.35 -1.24 -24.07
N GLU A 265 -21.35 -2.12 -24.04
CA GLU A 265 -21.49 -3.52 -24.46
C GLU A 265 -22.39 -4.32 -23.51
N PHE A 266 -22.23 -4.16 -22.19
CA PHE A 266 -23.10 -4.80 -21.22
C PHE A 266 -24.54 -4.28 -21.31
N ALA A 267 -24.73 -2.97 -21.48
CA ALA A 267 -26.05 -2.37 -21.69
C ALA A 267 -26.71 -2.88 -22.98
N ALA A 268 -25.95 -2.96 -24.08
CA ALA A 268 -26.44 -3.47 -25.36
C ALA A 268 -26.83 -4.96 -25.25
N ALA A 269 -25.99 -5.78 -24.63
CA ALA A 269 -26.26 -7.20 -24.41
C ALA A 269 -27.54 -7.41 -23.58
N ALA A 270 -27.71 -6.66 -22.49
CA ALA A 270 -28.92 -6.69 -21.67
C ALA A 270 -30.19 -6.35 -22.47
N SER A 271 -30.11 -5.34 -23.34
CA SER A 271 -31.26 -4.92 -24.17
C SER A 271 -31.64 -5.94 -25.26
N SER A 272 -30.76 -6.90 -25.55
CA SER A 272 -30.95 -7.89 -26.61
C SER A 272 -31.58 -9.21 -26.12
N ILE A 273 -31.62 -9.41 -24.79
CA ILE A 273 -32.21 -10.59 -24.17
C ILE A 273 -33.71 -10.32 -23.92
N PRO A 274 -34.62 -11.12 -24.49
CA PRO A 274 -36.07 -10.89 -24.46
C PRO A 274 -36.77 -11.23 -23.13
#